data_AF-A0A942Y5U2-F1
#
_entry.id   AF-A0A942Y5U2-F1
#
_cell.length_a   1.000
_cell.length_b   1.000
_cell.length_c   1.000
_cell.angle_alpha   90.00
_cell.angle_beta   90.00
_cell.angle_gamma   90.00
#
_symmetry.space_group_name_H-M   'P 1'
#
loop_
_entity.id
_entity.type
_entity.pdbx_description
1 polymer ?
#
loop_
_entity_poly.entity_id
_entity_poly.type
_entity_poly.pdbx_seq_one_letter_code
_entity_poly.pdbx_strand_id
1 'polypeptide(L)' 'MKNYYSLLDLSNQIDHLRKQMIEIGTKKGLKSPETLFQSQELDKLIYAYQSLTKGFREPSKTKGGN' A
#
# COMPACT_ATOMS: atom_id res chain seq x y z
N MET A 1 2.62 -16.13 -21.24
CA MET A 1 1.45 -15.52 -20.58
C MET A 1 1.92 -15.00 -19.23
N LYS A 2 2.37 -13.73 -19.15
CA LYS A 2 3.14 -13.24 -17.98
C LYS A 2 2.31 -12.25 -17.16
N ASN A 3 2.01 -12.62 -15.91
CA ASN A 3 1.72 -11.76 -14.75
C ASN A 3 0.54 -10.75 -14.76
N TYR A 4 -0.42 -10.84 -15.69
CA TYR A 4 -1.59 -9.95 -15.63
C TYR A 4 -2.53 -10.23 -14.45
N TYR A 5 -2.74 -11.51 -14.10
CA TYR A 5 -3.61 -11.89 -12.98
C TYR A 5 -3.10 -11.32 -11.65
N SER A 6 -1.81 -11.47 -11.35
CA SER A 6 -1.25 -10.98 -10.09
C SER A 6 -1.26 -9.46 -9.97
N LEU A 7 -1.12 -8.71 -11.07
CA LEU A 7 -1.22 -7.25 -11.04
C LEU A 7 -2.65 -6.78 -10.78
N LEU A 8 -3.64 -7.38 -11.45
CA LEU A 8 -5.04 -7.03 -11.24
C LEU A 8 -5.49 -7.39 -9.82
N ASP A 9 -5.09 -8.55 -9.30
CA ASP A 9 -5.35 -8.96 -7.92
C ASP A 9 -4.72 -8.02 -6.90
N LEU A 10 -3.46 -7.60 -7.12
CA LEU A 10 -2.81 -6.63 -6.24
C LEU A 10 -3.50 -5.26 -6.31
N SER A 11 -3.89 -4.81 -7.49
CA SER A 11 -4.62 -3.56 -7.66
C SER A 11 -5.97 -3.58 -6.92
N ASN A 12 -6.71 -4.69 -7.03
CA ASN A 12 -7.98 -4.87 -6.32
C ASN A 12 -7.78 -4.89 -4.80
N GLN A 13 -6.73 -5.56 -4.31
CA GLN A 13 -6.39 -5.57 -2.88
C GLN A 13 -5.99 -4.19 -2.38
N ILE A 14 -5.23 -3.42 -3.16
CA ILE A 14 -4.85 -2.03 -2.84
C ILE A 14 -6.09 -1.14 -2.73
N ASP A 15 -7.02 -1.23 -3.68
CA ASP A 15 -8.28 -0.45 -3.65
C ASP A 15 -9.13 -0.82 -2.42
N HIS A 16 -9.24 -2.12 -2.13
CA HIS A 16 -9.99 -2.61 -0.99
C HIS A 16 -9.38 -2.15 0.34
N LEU A 17 -8.05 -2.29 0.52
CA LEU A 17 -7.38 -1.80 1.73
C LEU A 17 -7.46 -0.27 1.86
N ARG A 18 -7.39 0.48 0.75
CA ARG A 18 -7.60 1.94 0.78
C ARG A 18 -8.96 2.31 1.33
N LYS A 19 -10.02 1.65 0.85
CA LYS A 19 -11.39 1.87 1.34
C LYS A 19 -11.51 1.53 2.82
N GLN A 20 -10.94 0.40 3.24
CA GLN A 20 -10.93 0.03 4.66
C GLN A 20 -10.15 1.03 5.52
N MET A 21 -8.99 1.53 5.06
CA MET A 21 -8.23 2.55 5.76
C MET A 21 -9.01 3.86 5.91
N ILE A 22 -9.73 4.28 4.87
CA ILE A 22 -10.58 5.48 4.95
C ILE A 22 -11.70 5.25 5.97
N GLU A 23 -12.33 4.08 5.96
CA GLU A 23 -13.39 3.77 6.91
C GLU A 23 -12.87 3.72 8.36
N ILE A 24 -11.77 3.02 8.60
CA ILE A 24 -11.15 2.91 9.93
C ILE A 24 -10.58 4.25 10.36
N GLY A 25 -9.96 5.00 9.46
CA GLY A 25 -9.46 6.34 9.70
C GLY A 25 -10.56 7.34 10.04
N THR A 26 -11.76 7.16 9.47
CA THR A 26 -12.96 7.96 9.80
C THR A 26 -13.58 7.53 11.13
N LYS A 27 -13.64 6.22 11.42
CA LYS A 27 -14.26 5.69 12.65
C LYS A 27 -13.37 5.81 13.90
N LYS A 28 -12.10 5.44 13.77
CA LYS A 28 -11.13 5.31 14.89
C LYS A 28 -10.11 6.45 14.91
N GLY A 29 -9.81 7.03 13.74
CA GLY A 29 -8.82 8.09 13.57
C GLY A 29 -7.58 7.61 12.83
N LEU A 30 -6.93 8.52 12.10
CA LEU A 30 -5.72 8.22 11.31
C LEU A 30 -4.50 7.84 12.17
N LYS A 31 -4.52 8.17 13.47
CA LYS A 31 -3.45 7.87 14.42
C LYS A 31 -3.68 6.58 15.20
N SER A 32 -4.80 5.90 14.99
CA SER A 32 -5.06 4.63 15.66
C SER A 32 -4.07 3.57 15.20
N PRO A 33 -3.63 2.67 16.09
CA PRO A 33 -2.70 1.58 15.72
C PRO A 33 -3.25 0.71 14.60
N GLU A 34 -4.57 0.59 14.50
CA GLU A 34 -5.25 -0.15 13.43
C GLU A 34 -5.12 0.54 12.06
N THR A 35 -5.28 1.87 12.00
CA THR A 35 -5.06 2.64 10.77
C THR A 35 -3.59 2.62 10.36
N LEU A 36 -2.67 2.68 11.32
CA LEU A 36 -1.23 2.58 11.07
C LEU A 36 -0.83 1.19 10.55
N PHE A 37 -1.41 0.13 11.12
CA PHE A 37 -1.19 -1.24 10.66
C PHE A 37 -1.69 -1.43 9.22
N GLN A 38 -2.92 -0.98 8.94
CA GLN A 38 -3.48 -1.02 7.59
C GLN A 38 -2.66 -0.17 6.60
N SER A 39 -2.10 0.96 7.05
CA SER A 39 -1.19 1.78 6.23
C SER A 39 0.07 1.04 5.84
N GLN A 40 0.66 0.25 6.74
CA GLN A 40 1.88 -0.52 6.45
C GLN A 40 1.60 -1.67 5.49
N GLU A 41 0.47 -2.37 5.64
CA GLU A 41 0.07 -3.42 4.70
C GLU A 41 -0.23 -2.86 3.31
N LEU A 42 -0.92 -1.73 3.24
CA LEU A 42 -1.18 -1.05 1.98
C LEU A 42 0.13 -0.64 1.28
N ASP A 43 1.11 -0.13 2.02
CA ASP A 43 2.42 0.26 1.48
C ASP A 43 3.17 -0.95 0.89
N LYS A 44 3.14 -2.10 1.56
CA LYS A 44 3.72 -3.35 1.03
C LYS A 44 3.05 -3.83 -0.24
N LEU A 45 1.73 -3.77 -0.32
CA LEU A 45 0.98 -4.16 -1.52
C LEU A 45 1.28 -3.23 -2.69
N ILE A 46 1.33 -1.92 -2.42
CA ILE A 46 1.74 -0.91 -3.40
C ILE A 46 3.18 -1.17 -3.85
N TYR A 47 4.08 -1.49 -2.93
CA TYR A 47 5.47 -1.82 -3.25
C TYR A 47 5.56 -3.08 -4.12
N ALA A 48 4.83 -4.13 -3.80
CA ALA A 48 4.78 -5.36 -4.59
C ALA A 48 4.23 -5.09 -6.00
N TYR A 49 3.13 -4.33 -6.10
CA TYR A 49 2.56 -3.90 -7.37
C TYR A 49 3.53 -3.04 -8.19
N GLN A 50 4.20 -2.09 -7.55
CA GLN A 50 5.22 -1.26 -8.20
C GLN A 50 6.42 -2.08 -8.64
N SER A 51 6.90 -3.02 -7.83
CA SER A 51 8.01 -3.92 -8.19
C SER A 51 7.66 -4.80 -9.40
N LEU A 52 6.42 -5.28 -9.48
CA LEU A 52 5.93 -6.08 -10.60
C LEU A 52 5.67 -5.24 -11.86
N THR A 53 5.21 -4.00 -11.73
CA THR A 53 4.93 -3.09 -12.86
C THR A 53 6.16 -2.32 -13.36
N LYS A 54 7.08 -2.00 -12.45
CA LYS A 54 8.33 -1.28 -12.68
C LYS A 54 9.44 -2.10 -12.02
N GLY A 55 10.06 -3.02 -12.77
CA GLY A 55 11.14 -3.86 -12.26
C GLY A 55 12.32 -3.05 -11.68
N PHE A 56 12.27 -2.73 -10.39
CA PHE A 56 13.11 -1.80 -9.64
C PHE A 56 12.88 -0.30 -9.90
N ARG A 57 12.19 0.37 -8.97
CA ARG A 57 12.65 1.66 -8.46
C ARG A 57 12.80 1.55 -6.95
N GLU A 58 14.06 1.53 -6.53
CA GLU A 58 14.56 1.56 -5.17
C GLU A 58 13.76 2.55 -4.29
N PRO A 59 13.34 2.17 -3.07
CA PRO A 59 12.82 3.13 -2.11
C PRO A 59 14.01 3.93 -1.58
N SER A 60 14.21 5.14 -2.11
CA SER A 60 15.04 6.16 -1.49
C SER A 60 14.43 6.49 -0.12
N LYS A 61 14.83 5.74 0.91
CA LYS A 61 14.61 6.13 2.29
C LYS A 61 15.31 7.48 2.53
N THR A 62 14.51 8.43 3.00
CA THR A 62 14.85 9.48 3.98
C THR A 62 15.99 10.45 3.65
N LYS A 63 15.62 11.72 3.42
CA LYS A 63 16.26 12.85 4.12
C LYS A 63 15.18 13.77 4.69
N GLY A 64 14.62 13.36 5.81
CA GLY A 64 14.26 14.30 6.86
C GLY A 64 15.54 14.63 7.60
N GLY A 65 16.20 15.71 7.23
CA GLY A 65 17.33 16.28 7.95
C GLY A 65 16.96 17.71 8.31
N ASN A 66 16.69 17.92 9.60
CA ASN A 66 16.80 19.22 10.24
C ASN A 66 18.25 19.39 10.69
#